data_AF-A0A8S9NAE9-F1
#
_entry.id   AF-A0A8S9NAE9-F1
#
_cell.length_a   1.000
_cell.length_b   1.000
_cell.length_c   1.000
_cell.angle_alpha   90.00
_cell.angle_beta   90.00
_cell.angle_gamma   90.00
#
_symmetry.space_group_name_H-M   'P 1'
#
loop_
_entity.id
_entity.type
_entity.pdbx_description
1 polymer ?
#
loop_
_entity_poly.entity_id
_entity_poly.type
_entity_poly.pdbx_seq_one_letter_code
_entity_poly.pdbx_strand_id
1 'polypeptide(L)'
;MAVKCFHSFALHLLLATIVIGVVNSEYIEYNTAPRIVPEKINVHLVPHSHDDVGWLKTVDQYYVGANNSIRGACVENVIESVIASLLDDQNRKFIYVEMAFFERWWRQQSNAKKVKVKKLVDSGQLEFINGGMCMHDEATPHYIDMIDQTTLGHQFIKSEFGQVPRVGWQIDPFGHSAAQAYLLGAEV
;
A
#
# COMPACT_ATOMS: atom_id res chain seq x y z
N MET A 1 -57.98 14.58 14.37
CA MET A 1 -56.85 13.77 13.84
C MET A 1 -55.54 14.57 13.76
N ALA A 2 -55.57 15.87 13.41
CA ALA A 2 -54.36 16.71 13.27
C ALA A 2 -53.57 16.99 14.59
N VAL A 3 -54.22 17.12 15.74
CA VAL A 3 -53.57 17.50 17.02
C VAL A 3 -52.66 16.39 17.59
N LYS A 4 -53.00 15.11 17.36
CA LYS A 4 -52.17 13.96 17.77
C LYS A 4 -50.89 13.85 16.92
N CYS A 5 -50.94 14.29 15.67
CA CYS A 5 -49.79 14.28 14.76
C CYS A 5 -48.74 15.33 15.15
N PHE A 6 -49.19 16.52 15.56
CA PHE A 6 -48.32 17.61 16.03
C PHE A 6 -47.58 17.28 17.33
N HIS A 7 -48.25 16.65 18.31
CA HIS A 7 -47.62 16.24 19.57
C HIS A 7 -46.58 15.13 19.36
N SER A 8 -46.85 14.18 18.46
CA SER A 8 -45.88 13.13 18.11
C SER A 8 -44.64 13.73 17.45
N PHE A 9 -44.81 14.66 16.52
CA PHE A 9 -43.71 15.32 15.81
C PHE A 9 -42.84 16.17 16.75
N ALA A 10 -43.45 16.93 17.65
CA ALA A 10 -42.74 17.71 18.66
C ALA A 10 -41.95 16.83 19.64
N LEU A 11 -42.51 15.69 20.04
CA LEU A 11 -41.83 14.73 20.92
C LEU A 11 -40.62 14.08 20.24
N HIS A 12 -40.72 13.75 18.94
CA HIS A 12 -39.59 13.20 18.18
C HIS A 12 -38.49 14.23 17.95
N LEU A 13 -38.85 15.50 17.72
CA LEU A 13 -37.88 16.59 17.59
C LEU A 13 -37.15 16.84 18.92
N LEU A 14 -37.86 16.80 20.05
CA LEU A 14 -37.30 16.95 21.39
C LEU A 14 -36.38 15.78 21.78
N LEU A 15 -36.78 14.56 21.43
CA LEU A 15 -35.94 13.37 21.63
C LEU A 15 -34.67 13.45 20.77
N ALA A 16 -34.77 13.88 19.51
CA ALA A 16 -33.61 14.07 18.64
C ALA A 16 -32.66 15.16 19.17
N THR A 17 -33.16 16.29 19.68
CA THR A 17 -32.31 17.33 20.27
C THR A 17 -31.68 16.92 21.59
N ILE A 18 -32.37 16.12 22.41
CA ILE A 18 -31.78 15.52 23.63
C ILE A 18 -30.68 14.52 23.24
N VAL A 19 -30.91 13.67 22.24
CA VAL A 19 -29.89 12.72 21.76
C VAL A 19 -28.67 13.45 21.18
N ILE A 20 -28.86 14.53 20.42
CA ILE A 20 -27.75 15.34 19.88
C ILE A 20 -27.04 16.15 20.99
N GLY A 21 -27.77 16.61 22.01
CA GLY A 21 -27.20 17.38 23.12
C GLY A 21 -26.44 16.57 24.18
N VAL A 22 -26.58 15.24 24.17
CA VAL A 22 -25.91 14.33 25.13
C VAL A 22 -24.67 13.66 24.53
N VAL A 23 -24.48 13.74 23.21
CA VAL A 23 -23.31 13.14 22.53
C VAL A 23 -22.29 14.23 22.21
N ASN A 24 -21.36 14.47 23.14
CA ASN A 24 -20.15 15.22 22.86
C ASN A 24 -19.16 14.31 22.13
N SER A 25 -18.96 14.54 20.83
CA SER A 25 -17.87 13.93 20.07
C SER A 25 -16.65 14.84 20.18
N GLU A 26 -15.63 14.42 20.92
CA GLU A 26 -14.32 15.08 20.92
C GLU A 26 -13.43 14.47 19.84
N TYR A 27 -12.81 15.31 19.02
CA TYR A 27 -11.75 14.88 18.12
C TYR A 27 -10.50 14.57 18.95
N ILE A 28 -10.03 13.33 18.91
CA ILE A 28 -8.78 12.92 19.55
C ILE A 28 -7.70 12.85 18.47
N GLU A 29 -6.72 13.74 18.56
CA GLU A 29 -5.53 13.67 17.71
C GLU A 29 -4.64 12.51 18.17
N TYR A 30 -4.33 11.59 17.27
CA TYR A 30 -3.46 10.45 17.56
C TYR A 30 -2.00 10.86 17.45
N ASN A 31 -1.19 10.50 18.45
CA ASN A 31 0.26 10.62 18.35
C ASN A 31 0.83 9.48 17.49
N THR A 32 0.94 9.72 16.18
CA THR A 32 1.43 8.74 15.20
C THR A 32 2.94 8.81 14.97
N ALA A 33 3.64 9.76 15.60
CA ALA A 33 5.07 9.95 15.40
C ALA A 33 5.87 8.72 15.88
N PRO A 34 6.73 8.13 15.03
CA PRO A 34 7.52 6.97 15.43
C PRO A 34 8.55 7.36 16.49
N ARG A 35 8.73 6.50 17.50
CA ARG A 35 9.77 6.66 18.51
C ARG A 35 10.39 5.32 18.85
N ILE A 36 11.71 5.26 18.78
CA ILE A 36 12.48 4.19 19.40
C ILE A 36 12.69 4.57 20.86
N VAL A 37 12.28 3.70 21.78
CA VAL A 37 12.53 3.86 23.21
C VAL A 37 13.59 2.85 23.62
N PRO A 38 14.79 3.31 24.05
CA PRO A 38 15.81 2.41 24.60
C PRO A 38 15.26 1.59 25.76
N GLU A 39 15.80 0.38 25.96
CA GLU A 39 15.43 -0.54 27.05
C GLU A 39 13.97 -1.04 27.01
N LYS A 40 13.23 -0.76 25.93
CA LYS A 40 11.90 -1.33 25.67
C LYS A 40 11.91 -2.14 24.38
N ILE A 41 10.93 -3.03 24.26
CA ILE A 41 10.60 -3.66 22.98
C ILE A 41 10.05 -2.57 22.06
N ASN A 42 10.65 -2.46 20.88
CA ASN A 42 10.19 -1.56 19.82
C ASN A 42 9.48 -2.40 18.77
N VAL A 43 8.19 -2.12 18.55
CA VAL A 43 7.36 -2.86 17.59
C VAL A 43 7.32 -2.09 16.28
N HIS A 44 7.94 -2.64 15.24
CA HIS A 44 7.91 -2.07 13.89
C HIS A 44 6.68 -2.58 13.15
N LEU A 45 5.69 -1.72 12.97
CA LEU A 45 4.55 -2.02 12.11
C LEU A 45 4.94 -1.66 10.67
N VAL A 46 4.94 -2.65 9.78
CA VAL A 46 5.35 -2.50 8.37
C VAL A 46 4.15 -2.78 7.47
N PRO A 47 3.34 -1.77 7.11
CA PRO A 47 2.17 -1.96 6.25
C PRO A 47 2.60 -2.33 4.82
N HIS A 48 1.96 -3.35 4.26
CA HIS A 48 2.20 -3.83 2.90
C HIS A 48 0.91 -4.37 2.27
N SER A 49 0.93 -4.52 0.94
CA SER A 49 -0.02 -5.36 0.18
C SER A 49 0.80 -6.41 -0.54
N HIS A 50 0.26 -7.62 -0.70
CA HIS A 50 0.86 -8.65 -1.53
C HIS A 50 0.02 -8.77 -2.79
N ASP A 51 0.59 -8.34 -3.91
CA ASP A 51 -0.13 -8.16 -5.16
C ASP A 51 0.43 -9.13 -6.22
N ASP A 52 -0.14 -10.34 -6.28
CA ASP A 52 0.23 -11.37 -7.26
C ASP A 52 0.18 -10.85 -8.69
N VAL A 53 1.29 -10.98 -9.43
CA VAL A 53 1.39 -10.64 -10.86
C VAL A 53 0.77 -11.76 -11.72
N GLY A 54 -0.48 -12.09 -11.42
CA GLY A 54 -1.22 -13.23 -11.97
C GLY A 54 -1.17 -14.46 -11.05
N TRP A 55 -2.35 -14.96 -10.71
CA TRP A 55 -2.55 -16.19 -9.92
C TRP A 55 -3.96 -16.73 -10.19
N LEU A 56 -4.96 -16.39 -9.36
CA LEU A 56 -6.36 -16.75 -9.62
C LEU A 56 -7.00 -15.89 -10.70
N LYS A 57 -6.54 -14.64 -10.83
CA LYS A 57 -6.93 -13.72 -11.89
C LYS A 57 -5.72 -13.38 -12.75
N THR A 58 -5.96 -12.88 -13.95
CA THR A 58 -4.87 -12.35 -14.78
C THR A 58 -4.30 -11.06 -14.17
N VAL A 59 -3.08 -10.68 -14.56
CA VAL A 59 -2.47 -9.41 -14.15
C VAL A 59 -3.39 -8.21 -14.41
N ASP A 60 -4.04 -8.17 -15.59
CA ASP A 60 -4.98 -7.08 -15.92
C ASP A 60 -6.22 -7.07 -15.05
N GLN A 61 -6.77 -8.25 -14.75
CA GLN A 61 -7.97 -8.37 -13.91
C GLN A 61 -7.68 -8.00 -12.46
N TYR A 62 -6.50 -8.36 -11.93
CA TYR A 62 -6.04 -7.87 -10.64
C TYR A 62 -5.85 -6.35 -10.64
N TYR A 63 -5.24 -5.79 -11.69
CA TYR A 63 -5.00 -4.36 -11.77
C TYR A 63 -6.29 -3.54 -11.72
N VAL A 64 -7.22 -3.78 -12.65
CA VAL A 64 -8.47 -2.98 -12.77
C VAL A 64 -9.60 -3.44 -11.83
N GLY A 65 -9.39 -4.51 -11.08
CA GLY A 65 -10.42 -5.08 -10.20
C GLY A 65 -11.57 -5.79 -10.92
N ALA A 66 -11.31 -6.38 -12.09
CA ALA A 66 -12.29 -7.18 -12.81
C ALA A 66 -12.41 -8.61 -12.22
N ASN A 67 -13.51 -9.30 -12.58
CA ASN A 67 -13.79 -10.69 -12.21
C ASN A 67 -13.69 -10.99 -10.70
N ASN A 68 -14.24 -10.09 -9.87
CA ASN A 68 -14.19 -10.22 -8.41
C ASN A 68 -15.00 -11.41 -7.86
N SER A 69 -15.82 -12.09 -8.68
CA SER A 69 -16.42 -13.37 -8.32
C SER A 69 -15.39 -14.48 -8.11
N ILE A 70 -14.21 -14.40 -8.75
CA ILE A 70 -13.09 -15.31 -8.54
C ILE A 70 -12.34 -14.93 -7.26
N ARG A 71 -11.95 -13.64 -7.16
CA ARG A 71 -11.25 -13.07 -6.00
C ARG A 71 -11.47 -11.55 -5.96
N GLY A 72 -11.98 -11.05 -4.84
CA GLY A 72 -12.08 -9.61 -4.59
C GLY A 72 -10.69 -9.00 -4.40
N ALA A 73 -10.19 -8.33 -5.43
CA ALA A 73 -8.87 -7.69 -5.41
C ALA A 73 -8.79 -6.64 -6.53
N CYS A 74 -8.23 -5.46 -6.24
CA CYS A 74 -8.04 -4.37 -7.20
C CYS A 74 -6.77 -3.60 -6.83
N VAL A 75 -5.69 -3.78 -7.57
CA VAL A 75 -4.38 -3.18 -7.25
C VAL A 75 -4.39 -1.67 -7.49
N GLU A 76 -5.13 -1.18 -8.50
CA GLU A 76 -5.29 0.26 -8.72
C GLU A 76 -5.90 0.95 -7.48
N ASN A 77 -6.93 0.33 -6.87
CA ASN A 77 -7.55 0.86 -5.65
C ASN A 77 -6.59 0.82 -4.45
N VAL A 78 -5.76 -0.21 -4.33
CA VAL A 78 -4.72 -0.30 -3.29
C VAL A 78 -3.76 0.87 -3.43
N ILE A 79 -3.18 1.09 -4.62
CA ILE A 79 -2.22 2.18 -4.82
C ILE A 79 -2.87 3.54 -4.57
N GLU A 80 -4.05 3.82 -5.15
CA GLU A 80 -4.72 5.11 -4.97
C GLU A 80 -5.05 5.41 -3.50
N SER A 81 -5.57 4.42 -2.77
CA SER A 81 -5.95 4.60 -1.37
C SER A 81 -4.74 4.72 -0.44
N VAL A 82 -3.64 3.99 -0.71
CA VAL A 82 -2.37 4.13 0.01
C VAL A 82 -1.79 5.51 -0.20
N ILE A 83 -1.69 5.99 -1.45
CA ILE A 83 -1.16 7.33 -1.73
C ILE A 83 -1.98 8.41 -1.04
N ALA A 84 -3.31 8.32 -1.04
CA ALA A 84 -4.16 9.23 -0.28
C ALA A 84 -3.87 9.16 1.23
N SER A 85 -3.82 7.94 1.78
CA SER A 85 -3.60 7.72 3.22
C SER A 85 -2.23 8.22 3.68
N LEU A 86 -1.18 8.10 2.87
CA LEU A 86 0.15 8.60 3.18
C LEU A 86 0.21 10.13 3.13
N LEU A 87 -0.55 10.77 2.24
CA LEU A 87 -0.62 12.24 2.17
C LEU A 87 -1.33 12.86 3.38
N ASP A 88 -2.23 12.11 4.02
CA ASP A 88 -3.00 12.58 5.18
C ASP A 88 -2.19 12.61 6.50
N ASP A 89 -1.11 11.83 6.61
CA ASP A 89 -0.26 11.80 7.80
C ASP A 89 1.20 11.45 7.43
N GLN A 90 2.09 12.41 7.67
CA GLN A 90 3.53 12.32 7.37
C GLN A 90 4.24 11.15 8.09
N ASN A 91 3.67 10.64 9.18
CA ASN A 91 4.26 9.55 9.96
C ASN A 91 3.89 8.16 9.42
N ARG A 92 2.87 8.07 8.56
CA ARG A 92 2.46 6.79 7.96
C ARG A 92 3.52 6.30 6.97
N LYS A 93 3.69 4.99 6.95
CA LYS A 93 4.64 4.26 6.12
C LYS A 93 3.91 3.19 5.32
N PHE A 94 4.41 2.88 4.13
CA PHE A 94 3.98 1.74 3.33
C PHE A 94 5.14 1.24 2.47
N ILE A 95 5.31 -0.08 2.40
CA ILE A 95 6.27 -0.71 1.48
C ILE A 95 5.54 -1.23 0.23
N TYR A 96 6.12 -1.04 -0.94
CA TYR A 96 5.57 -1.54 -2.21
C TYR A 96 6.60 -2.39 -2.96
N VAL A 97 6.14 -3.49 -3.58
CA VAL A 97 7.01 -4.58 -4.04
C VAL A 97 7.00 -4.74 -5.57
N GLU A 98 5.83 -5.02 -6.18
CA GLU A 98 5.76 -5.50 -7.56
C GLU A 98 5.69 -4.37 -8.62
N MET A 99 6.81 -4.11 -9.31
CA MET A 99 6.89 -3.00 -10.26
C MET A 99 6.01 -3.16 -11.50
N ALA A 100 5.61 -4.38 -11.87
CA ALA A 100 4.67 -4.60 -12.97
C ALA A 100 3.35 -3.83 -12.77
N PHE A 101 2.85 -3.73 -11.54
CA PHE A 101 1.66 -2.96 -11.22
C PHE A 101 1.95 -1.48 -11.02
N PHE A 102 2.99 -1.17 -10.25
CA PHE A 102 3.30 0.23 -9.92
C PHE A 102 3.66 1.03 -11.17
N GLU A 103 4.47 0.48 -12.06
CA GLU A 103 4.84 1.13 -13.31
C GLU A 103 3.62 1.34 -14.22
N ARG A 104 2.74 0.34 -14.33
CA ARG A 104 1.49 0.49 -15.09
C ARG A 104 0.65 1.63 -14.56
N TRP A 105 0.44 1.67 -13.24
CA TRP A 105 -0.27 2.76 -12.57
C TRP A 105 0.40 4.10 -12.81
N TRP A 106 1.73 4.16 -12.65
CA TRP A 106 2.53 5.37 -12.82
C TRP A 106 2.36 6.02 -14.19
N ARG A 107 2.33 5.21 -15.26
CA ARG A 107 2.16 5.70 -16.64
C ARG A 107 0.82 6.41 -16.87
N GLN A 108 -0.18 6.12 -16.05
CA GLN A 108 -1.53 6.70 -16.16
C GLN A 108 -1.70 7.99 -15.33
N GLN A 109 -0.72 8.35 -14.51
CA GLN A 109 -0.84 9.46 -13.56
C GLN A 109 -0.51 10.82 -14.16
N SER A 110 -1.27 11.84 -13.71
CA SER A 110 -0.96 13.24 -13.98
C SER A 110 0.36 13.69 -13.36
N ASN A 111 1.02 14.68 -13.96
CA ASN A 111 2.25 15.28 -13.42
C ASN A 111 2.08 15.75 -11.97
N ALA A 112 0.91 16.29 -11.61
CA ALA A 112 0.62 16.73 -10.25
C ALA A 112 0.60 15.55 -9.25
N LYS A 113 0.01 14.40 -9.62
CA LYS A 113 0.04 13.19 -8.80
C LYS A 113 1.47 12.63 -8.72
N LYS A 114 2.19 12.57 -9.84
CA LYS A 114 3.59 12.12 -9.89
C LYS A 114 4.49 12.91 -8.93
N VAL A 115 4.37 14.24 -8.90
CA VAL A 115 5.12 15.08 -7.95
C VAL A 115 4.80 14.74 -6.50
N LYS A 116 3.54 14.47 -6.14
CA LYS A 116 3.16 14.07 -4.78
C LYS A 116 3.76 12.72 -4.39
N VAL A 117 3.72 11.74 -5.29
CA VAL A 117 4.29 10.41 -5.05
C VAL A 117 5.81 10.49 -4.89
N LYS A 118 6.51 11.26 -5.74
CA LYS A 118 7.96 11.47 -5.59
C LYS A 118 8.29 12.04 -4.21
N LYS A 119 7.52 13.01 -3.71
CA LYS A 119 7.69 13.52 -2.33
C LYS A 119 7.49 12.45 -1.25
N LEU A 120 6.53 11.54 -1.40
CA LEU A 120 6.31 10.44 -0.45
C LEU A 120 7.48 9.44 -0.46
N VAL A 121 8.08 9.21 -1.64
CA VAL A 121 9.27 8.36 -1.78
C VAL A 121 10.49 9.05 -1.17
N ASP A 122 10.70 10.33 -1.49
CA ASP A 122 11.81 11.13 -0.97
C ASP A 122 11.77 11.29 0.56
N SER A 123 10.57 11.38 1.15
CA SER A 123 10.37 11.41 2.61
C SER A 123 10.46 10.04 3.28
N GLY A 124 10.57 8.97 2.49
CA GLY A 124 10.55 7.58 2.95
C GLY A 124 9.21 7.15 3.55
N GLN A 125 8.10 7.83 3.22
CA GLN A 125 6.76 7.37 3.57
C GLN A 125 6.31 6.19 2.69
N LEU A 126 6.66 6.24 1.40
CA LEU A 126 6.52 5.12 0.48
C LEU A 126 7.91 4.58 0.15
N GLU A 127 8.17 3.32 0.47
CA GLU A 127 9.46 2.68 0.19
C GLU A 127 9.29 1.52 -0.80
N PHE A 128 10.12 1.49 -1.83
CA PHE A 128 10.20 0.35 -2.75
C PHE A 128 11.18 -0.68 -2.20
N ILE A 129 10.69 -1.89 -1.95
CA ILE A 129 11.51 -3.03 -1.53
C ILE A 129 11.33 -4.18 -2.52
N ASN A 130 12.28 -5.11 -2.58
CA ASN A 130 12.47 -6.04 -3.70
C ASN A 130 12.66 -5.26 -5.03
N GLY A 131 11.59 -4.66 -5.56
CA GLY A 131 11.65 -3.71 -6.67
C GLY A 131 11.80 -4.34 -8.04
N GLY A 132 11.72 -5.67 -8.16
CA GLY A 132 11.60 -6.34 -9.46
C GLY A 132 10.23 -6.17 -10.09
N MET A 133 10.08 -6.63 -11.33
CA MET A 133 8.79 -6.68 -12.00
C MET A 133 7.77 -7.52 -11.21
N CYS A 134 8.22 -8.60 -10.57
CA CYS A 134 7.44 -9.41 -9.65
C CYS A 134 8.29 -9.91 -8.46
N MET A 135 7.60 -10.47 -7.46
CA MET A 135 8.20 -11.41 -6.51
C MET A 135 8.33 -12.76 -7.23
N HIS A 136 9.52 -13.08 -7.73
CA HIS A 136 9.76 -14.29 -8.52
C HIS A 136 9.81 -15.54 -7.64
N ASP A 137 9.42 -16.69 -8.20
CA ASP A 137 9.70 -18.00 -7.63
C ASP A 137 11.20 -18.21 -7.42
N GLU A 138 11.59 -19.07 -6.49
CA GLU A 138 13.00 -19.38 -6.23
C GLU A 138 13.39 -20.83 -6.58
N ALA A 139 12.42 -21.67 -6.97
CA ALA A 139 12.68 -23.07 -7.30
C ALA A 139 12.91 -23.32 -8.80
N THR A 140 12.13 -22.69 -9.67
CA THR A 140 12.04 -22.99 -11.10
C THR A 140 12.69 -22.00 -12.07
N PRO A 141 12.98 -20.73 -11.75
CA PRO A 141 13.59 -19.83 -12.73
C PRO A 141 15.09 -20.06 -12.89
N HIS A 142 15.60 -19.65 -14.05
CA HIS A 142 17.03 -19.50 -14.25
C HIS A 142 17.49 -18.16 -13.67
N TYR A 143 18.71 -18.10 -13.12
CA TYR A 143 19.22 -16.88 -12.48
C TYR A 143 19.30 -15.66 -13.43
N ILE A 144 19.42 -15.91 -14.74
CA ILE A 144 19.36 -14.84 -15.76
C ILE A 144 17.99 -14.14 -15.71
N ASP A 145 16.90 -14.91 -15.65
CA ASP A 145 15.55 -14.34 -15.63
C ASP A 145 15.28 -13.62 -14.29
N MET A 146 15.84 -14.13 -13.19
CA MET A 146 15.80 -13.46 -11.89
C MET A 146 16.52 -12.11 -11.95
N ILE A 147 17.70 -12.03 -12.59
CA ILE A 147 18.43 -10.78 -12.80
C ILE A 147 17.64 -9.83 -13.71
N ASP A 148 17.15 -10.31 -14.85
CA ASP A 148 16.52 -9.47 -15.87
C ASP A 148 15.25 -8.81 -15.32
N GLN A 149 14.36 -9.59 -14.69
CA GLN A 149 13.13 -9.05 -14.12
C GLN A 149 13.42 -8.05 -12.98
N THR A 150 14.46 -8.31 -12.18
CA THR A 150 14.89 -7.39 -11.10
C THR A 150 15.45 -6.10 -11.69
N THR A 151 16.29 -6.23 -12.72
CA THR A 151 16.95 -5.11 -13.41
C THR A 151 15.93 -4.18 -14.05
N LEU A 152 14.90 -4.71 -14.70
CA LEU A 152 13.84 -3.90 -15.31
C LEU A 152 13.13 -3.02 -14.28
N GLY A 153 12.71 -3.60 -13.15
CA GLY A 153 12.05 -2.85 -12.08
C GLY A 153 12.99 -1.84 -11.40
N HIS A 154 14.25 -2.23 -11.12
CA HIS A 154 15.25 -1.34 -10.51
C HIS A 154 15.62 -0.16 -11.41
N GLN A 155 15.71 -0.37 -12.73
CA GLN A 155 15.97 0.71 -13.69
C GLN A 155 14.82 1.73 -13.70
N PHE A 156 13.58 1.26 -13.68
CA PHE A 156 12.40 2.13 -13.52
C PHE A 156 12.48 2.93 -12.21
N ILE A 157 12.71 2.27 -11.07
CA ILE A 157 12.80 2.94 -9.76
C ILE A 157 13.91 4.00 -9.76
N LYS A 158 15.09 3.65 -10.25
CA LYS A 158 16.25 4.55 -10.27
C LYS A 158 16.03 5.75 -11.18
N SER A 159 15.44 5.55 -12.35
CA SER A 159 15.19 6.63 -13.31
C SER A 159 14.10 7.60 -12.85
N GLU A 160 13.02 7.09 -12.24
CA GLU A 160 11.88 7.93 -11.85
C GLU A 160 12.03 8.54 -10.46
N PHE A 161 12.62 7.82 -9.51
CA PHE A 161 12.66 8.20 -8.11
C PHE A 161 14.07 8.41 -7.56
N GLY A 162 15.12 8.08 -8.34
CA GLY A 162 16.50 8.20 -7.87
C GLY A 162 16.85 7.25 -6.72
N GLN A 163 16.01 6.25 -6.45
CA GLN A 163 16.16 5.29 -5.36
C GLN A 163 16.80 3.99 -5.84
N VAL A 164 17.45 3.28 -4.91
CA VAL A 164 17.95 1.92 -5.10
C VAL A 164 17.39 1.06 -3.96
N PRO A 165 16.49 0.10 -4.22
CA PRO A 165 15.98 -0.79 -3.18
C PRO A 165 17.10 -1.51 -2.44
N ARG A 166 17.00 -1.58 -1.10
CA ARG A 166 18.03 -2.17 -0.22
C ARG A 166 17.58 -3.45 0.49
N VAL A 167 16.29 -3.73 0.47
CA VAL A 167 15.68 -4.82 1.23
C VAL A 167 15.03 -5.79 0.24
N GLY A 168 15.41 -7.05 0.28
CA GLY A 168 14.70 -8.11 -0.44
C GLY A 168 13.40 -8.47 0.28
N TRP A 169 12.35 -8.77 -0.48
CA TRP A 169 11.04 -9.15 0.07
C TRP A 169 10.50 -10.37 -0.69
N GLN A 170 10.67 -11.55 -0.10
CA GLN A 170 10.31 -12.85 -0.66
C GLN A 170 9.43 -13.58 0.35
N ILE A 171 8.19 -13.10 0.52
CA ILE A 171 7.29 -13.60 1.57
C ILE A 171 6.41 -14.77 1.13
N ASP A 172 6.25 -14.98 -0.19
CA ASP A 172 5.35 -15.99 -0.75
C ASP A 172 5.99 -17.01 -1.75
N PRO A 173 7.29 -16.97 -2.13
CA PRO A 173 7.89 -18.10 -2.83
C PRO A 173 7.83 -19.38 -2.00
N PHE A 174 7.59 -20.52 -2.67
CA PHE A 174 7.44 -21.82 -2.01
C PHE A 174 8.80 -22.49 -1.78
N GLY A 175 9.56 -21.94 -0.83
CA GLY A 175 10.95 -22.29 -0.56
C GLY A 175 11.91 -21.22 -1.06
N HIS A 176 13.13 -21.21 -0.51
CA HIS A 176 14.14 -20.19 -0.83
C HIS A 176 15.41 -20.81 -1.37
N SER A 177 16.07 -20.11 -2.29
CA SER A 177 17.29 -20.54 -2.96
C SER A 177 18.53 -19.83 -2.42
N ALA A 178 19.67 -20.52 -2.43
CA ALA A 178 20.96 -19.88 -2.16
C ALA A 178 21.31 -18.82 -3.21
N ALA A 179 20.80 -18.98 -4.44
CA ALA A 179 20.99 -18.02 -5.52
C ALA A 179 20.35 -16.66 -5.19
N GLN A 180 19.12 -16.65 -4.69
CA GLN A 180 18.45 -15.42 -4.23
C GLN A 180 19.29 -14.70 -3.18
N ALA A 181 19.72 -15.41 -2.14
CA ALA A 181 20.50 -14.81 -1.06
C ALA A 181 21.85 -14.23 -1.54
N TYR A 182 22.60 -14.99 -2.33
CA TYR A 182 23.96 -14.61 -2.73
C TYR A 182 24.02 -13.61 -3.89
N LEU A 183 23.10 -13.73 -4.85
CA LEU A 183 23.12 -12.93 -6.08
C LEU A 183 22.26 -11.67 -5.99
N LEU A 184 21.14 -11.75 -5.26
CA LEU A 184 20.10 -10.70 -5.25
C LEU A 184 19.87 -10.12 -3.84
N GLY A 185 20.51 -10.68 -2.81
CA GLY A 185 20.46 -10.20 -1.42
C GLY A 185 21.79 -9.69 -0.86
N ALA A 186 22.92 -9.93 -1.54
CA ALA A 186 24.23 -9.50 -1.05
C ALA A 186 24.41 -7.98 -1.19
N GLU A 187 24.71 -7.30 -0.08
CA GLU A 187 25.15 -5.91 -0.08
C GLU A 187 26.47 -5.78 -0.87
N VAL A 188 26.57 -4.76 -1.74
CA VAL A 188 27.84 -4.29 -2.32
C VAL A 188 28.21 -2.97 -1.68
#